data_AF-A0A7S2F7W6-F1
#
_entry.id   AF-A0A7S2F7W6-F1
#
_cell.length_a   1.000
_cell.length_b   1.000
_cell.length_c   1.000
_cell.angle_alpha   90.00
_cell.angle_beta   90.00
_cell.angle_gamma   90.00
#
_symmetry.space_group_name_H-M   'P 1'
#
loop_
_entity.id
_entity.type
_entity.pdbx_description
1 polymer ?
#
loop_
_entity_poly.entity_id
_entity_poly.type
_entity_poly.pdbx_seq_one_letter_code
_entity_poly.pdbx_strand_id
1 'polypeptide(L)'
;TAFDLVVVSPLTRTLETANHIFGPARRPGTPVFLAESDKETGAPAPKILVREECRERWGEYVCDGRRPIKEIMPEFPHFDFSEVENDEDAFYTQDEREPDELCCERAVLFLEWLNKRPEKCIAVVTHSSFLRHLFMEFGDNTSAEDKDKLKRVAANCELRSVVMCSHGVKDGAPLSKSMSAYANTPSSTIDMGDLGEPIVHVVKK
;
A
#
# COMPACT_ATOMS: atom_id res chain seq x y z
N THR A 1 -13.46 -12.47 -2.58
CA THR A 1 -13.42 -11.41 -1.56
C THR A 1 -13.74 -10.10 -2.24
N ALA A 2 -14.69 -9.33 -1.71
CA ALA A 2 -14.88 -7.95 -2.14
C ALA A 2 -13.93 -7.09 -1.30
N PHE A 3 -13.10 -6.29 -1.96
CA PHE A 3 -12.22 -5.33 -1.29
C PHE A 3 -12.98 -4.02 -1.14
N ASP A 4 -12.87 -3.38 0.02
CA ASP A 4 -13.47 -2.07 0.26
C ASP A 4 -12.56 -0.96 -0.31
N LEU A 5 -11.25 -1.16 -0.18
CA LEU A 5 -10.19 -0.25 -0.62
C LEU A 5 -9.02 -1.03 -1.22
N VAL A 6 -8.45 -0.51 -2.30
CA VAL A 6 -7.17 -0.95 -2.86
C VAL A 6 -6.23 0.24 -2.79
N VAL A 7 -5.15 0.11 -2.04
CA VAL A 7 -4.08 1.09 -1.95
C VAL A 7 -2.95 0.69 -2.87
N VAL A 8 -2.45 1.62 -3.68
CA VAL A 8 -1.48 1.30 -4.73
C VAL A 8 -0.35 2.31 -4.77
N SER A 9 0.86 1.82 -4.99
CA SER A 9 2.02 2.68 -5.23
C SER A 9 1.88 3.45 -6.55
N PRO A 10 2.38 4.70 -6.64
CA PRO A 10 2.25 5.53 -7.83
C PRO A 10 3.16 5.11 -8.99
N LEU A 11 3.99 4.07 -8.86
CA LEU A 11 4.84 3.60 -9.95
C LEU A 11 3.98 2.86 -10.98
N THR A 12 4.17 3.13 -12.27
CA THR A 12 3.31 2.59 -13.36
C THR A 12 3.10 1.08 -13.26
N ARG A 13 4.16 0.33 -12.91
CA ARG A 13 4.10 -1.13 -12.77
C ARG A 13 3.07 -1.61 -11.73
N THR A 14 2.88 -0.88 -10.62
CA THR A 14 1.89 -1.22 -9.60
C THR A 14 0.49 -0.77 -10.01
N LEU A 15 0.39 0.38 -10.70
CA LEU A 15 -0.89 0.86 -11.24
C LEU A 15 -1.47 -0.09 -12.29
N GLU A 16 -0.66 -0.56 -13.24
CA GLU A 16 -1.05 -1.58 -14.23
C GLU A 16 -1.49 -2.87 -13.55
N THR A 17 -0.74 -3.33 -12.55
CA THR A 17 -1.06 -4.55 -11.81
C THR A 17 -2.38 -4.41 -11.07
N ALA A 18 -2.59 -3.29 -10.38
CA ALA A 18 -3.84 -2.99 -9.71
C ALA A 18 -5.01 -2.89 -10.71
N ASN A 19 -4.80 -2.28 -11.87
CA ASN A 19 -5.84 -2.18 -12.90
C ASN A 19 -6.23 -3.55 -13.45
N HIS A 20 -5.26 -4.43 -13.69
CA HIS A 20 -5.52 -5.78 -14.16
C HIS A 20 -6.25 -6.64 -13.13
N ILE A 21 -5.89 -6.54 -11.85
CA ILE A 21 -6.46 -7.39 -10.78
C ILE A 21 -7.77 -6.80 -10.24
N PHE A 22 -7.80 -5.51 -9.95
CA PHE A 22 -8.86 -4.82 -9.20
C PHE A 22 -9.57 -3.71 -9.99
N GLY A 23 -9.23 -3.52 -11.27
CA GLY A 23 -9.90 -2.56 -12.14
C GLY A 23 -11.39 -2.90 -12.38
N PRO A 24 -11.99 -2.47 -13.51
CA PRO A 24 -13.42 -2.55 -13.72
C PRO A 24 -14.05 -3.90 -13.34
N ALA A 25 -15.26 -3.81 -12.79
CA ALA A 25 -15.98 -4.95 -12.25
C ALA A 25 -16.11 -6.06 -13.31
N ARG A 26 -15.73 -7.28 -12.93
CA ARG A 26 -15.60 -8.45 -13.82
C ARG A 26 -16.16 -9.68 -13.14
N ARG A 27 -16.59 -10.66 -13.93
CA ARG A 27 -17.09 -11.94 -13.42
C ARG A 27 -15.94 -12.65 -12.69
N PRO A 28 -16.09 -13.04 -11.42
CA PRO A 28 -15.06 -13.77 -10.69
C PRO A 28 -14.56 -14.99 -11.48
N GLY A 29 -13.25 -15.23 -11.47
CA GLY A 29 -12.63 -16.35 -12.18
C GLY A 29 -12.46 -16.16 -13.69
N THR A 30 -12.86 -15.02 -14.26
CA THR A 30 -12.65 -14.72 -15.68
C THR A 30 -11.37 -13.89 -15.85
N PRO A 31 -10.35 -14.38 -16.59
CA PRO A 31 -9.16 -13.61 -16.90
C PRO A 31 -9.47 -12.30 -17.62
N VAL A 32 -8.64 -11.27 -17.42
CA VAL A 32 -8.82 -9.92 -18.01
C VAL A 32 -9.06 -9.97 -19.52
N PHE A 33 -8.31 -10.80 -20.22
CA PHE A 33 -8.36 -10.92 -21.69
C PHE A 33 -9.57 -11.74 -22.20
N LEU A 34 -10.33 -12.38 -21.30
CA LEU A 34 -11.57 -13.10 -21.60
C LEU A 34 -12.81 -12.40 -21.05
N ALA A 35 -12.63 -11.34 -20.25
CA ALA A 35 -13.74 -10.57 -19.76
C ALA A 35 -14.30 -9.75 -20.93
N GLU A 36 -15.47 -10.15 -21.43
CA GLU A 36 -16.30 -9.22 -22.18
C GLU A 36 -16.60 -8.02 -21.28
N SER A 37 -16.91 -6.86 -21.86
CA SER A 37 -17.29 -5.65 -21.12
C SER A 37 -18.66 -5.80 -20.44
N ASP A 38 -18.88 -6.92 -19.77
CA ASP A 38 -20.08 -7.29 -19.04
C ASP A 38 -20.26 -6.29 -17.91
N LYS A 39 -21.16 -5.33 -18.14
CA LYS A 39 -21.65 -4.36 -17.16
C LYS A 39 -22.42 -5.02 -16.00
N GLU A 40 -22.59 -6.34 -16.02
CA GLU A 40 -23.36 -7.12 -15.06
C GLU A 40 -22.44 -8.02 -14.24
N THR A 41 -21.70 -7.41 -13.34
CA THR A 41 -21.00 -8.15 -12.27
C THR A 41 -21.49 -7.56 -10.97
N GLY A 42 -22.22 -8.36 -10.19
CA GLY A 42 -22.91 -7.91 -8.98
C GLY A 42 -22.00 -7.48 -7.82
N ALA A 43 -20.68 -7.51 -7.98
CA ALA A 43 -19.74 -6.98 -7.01
C ALA A 43 -19.29 -5.58 -7.45
N PRO A 44 -19.45 -4.54 -6.61
CA PRO A 44 -18.94 -3.21 -6.93
C PRO A 44 -17.42 -3.24 -7.09
N ALA A 45 -16.89 -2.45 -8.04
CA ALA A 45 -15.46 -2.23 -8.14
C ALA A 45 -14.97 -1.53 -6.85
N PRO A 46 -13.81 -1.94 -6.29
CA PRO A 46 -13.28 -1.30 -5.09
C PRO A 46 -12.85 0.15 -5.40
N LYS A 47 -12.81 1.00 -4.38
CA LYS A 47 -12.10 2.27 -4.47
C LYS A 47 -10.60 1.96 -4.61
N ILE A 48 -9.92 2.54 -5.60
CA ILE A 48 -8.47 2.42 -5.77
C ILE A 48 -7.82 3.77 -5.43
N LEU A 49 -6.96 3.82 -4.41
CA LEU A 49 -6.30 5.01 -3.90
C LEU A 49 -4.78 4.92 -4.08
N VAL A 50 -4.19 5.94 -4.67
CA VAL A 50 -2.75 6.04 -4.93
C VAL A 50 -2.04 6.74 -3.76
N ARG A 51 -0.98 6.11 -3.22
CA ARG A 51 -0.23 6.60 -2.05
C ARG A 51 1.27 6.45 -2.25
N GLU A 52 2.03 7.51 -1.96
CA GLU A 52 3.49 7.51 -2.07
C GLU A 52 4.14 6.53 -1.07
N GLU A 53 3.58 6.38 0.13
CA GLU A 53 4.25 5.66 1.22
C GLU A 53 4.42 4.17 0.97
N CYS A 54 3.64 3.56 0.06
CA CYS A 54 3.82 2.15 -0.30
C CYS A 54 4.65 1.96 -1.59
N ARG A 55 5.40 2.98 -2.03
CA ARG A 55 6.32 2.87 -3.17
C ARG A 55 7.57 2.02 -2.89
N GLU A 56 8.21 1.57 -3.96
CA GLU A 56 9.52 0.91 -3.87
C GLU A 56 10.55 1.89 -3.31
N ARG A 57 11.67 1.37 -2.80
CA ARG A 57 12.79 2.25 -2.42
C ARG A 57 13.13 3.24 -3.52
N TRP A 58 13.20 4.52 -3.17
CA TRP A 58 13.45 5.58 -4.14
C TRP A 58 14.95 5.72 -4.49
N GLY A 59 15.18 6.36 -5.64
CA GLY A 59 16.49 6.79 -6.12
C GLY A 59 17.42 5.68 -6.63
N GLU A 60 18.62 6.05 -7.06
CA GLU A 60 19.67 5.24 -7.73
C GLU A 60 19.24 4.61 -9.07
N TYR A 61 18.15 3.84 -9.10
CA TYR A 61 17.65 3.15 -10.27
C TYR A 61 16.48 3.89 -10.89
N VAL A 62 16.57 4.22 -12.18
CA VAL A 62 15.53 4.91 -12.96
C VAL A 62 14.16 4.24 -12.83
N CYS A 63 14.13 2.91 -12.70
CA CYS A 63 12.88 2.18 -12.52
C CYS A 63 12.16 2.48 -11.20
N ASP A 64 12.80 3.09 -10.20
CA ASP A 64 12.19 3.45 -8.92
C ASP A 64 11.65 4.89 -8.87
N GLY A 65 11.87 5.64 -9.95
CA GLY A 65 11.15 6.87 -10.21
C GLY A 65 9.75 6.61 -10.79
N ARG A 66 8.87 7.60 -10.64
CA ARG A 66 7.59 7.67 -11.35
C ARG A 66 7.59 8.85 -12.33
N ARG A 67 6.75 8.75 -13.36
CA ARG A 67 6.42 9.88 -14.23
C ARG A 67 5.58 10.92 -13.44
N PRO A 68 5.45 12.15 -13.96
CA PRO A 68 4.55 13.14 -13.39
C PRO A 68 3.12 12.61 -13.27
N ILE A 69 2.42 12.97 -12.19
CA ILE A 69 1.04 12.51 -11.95
C ILE A 69 0.10 12.97 -13.07
N LYS A 70 0.27 14.18 -13.60
CA LYS A 70 -0.53 14.67 -14.74
C LYS A 70 -0.37 13.82 -16.00
N GLU A 71 0.74 13.12 -16.16
CA GLU A 71 0.95 12.19 -17.29
C GLU A 71 0.37 10.82 -17.01
N ILE A 72 0.49 10.31 -15.78
CA ILE A 72 0.03 8.96 -15.40
C ILE A 72 -1.50 8.92 -15.22
N MET A 73 -2.08 9.92 -14.56
CA MET A 73 -3.49 9.93 -14.16
C MET A 73 -4.48 9.70 -15.33
N PRO A 74 -4.28 10.28 -16.53
CA PRO A 74 -5.14 9.99 -17.69
C PRO A 74 -5.16 8.52 -18.13
N GLU A 75 -4.10 7.75 -17.85
CA GLU A 75 -4.02 6.31 -18.16
C GLU A 75 -4.84 5.46 -17.17
N PHE A 76 -5.12 6.00 -15.98
CA PHE A 76 -5.82 5.32 -14.89
C PHE A 76 -7.01 6.14 -14.36
N PRO A 77 -8.04 6.43 -15.19
CA PRO A 77 -9.11 7.38 -14.86
C PRO A 77 -10.02 6.95 -13.70
N HIS A 78 -9.91 5.70 -13.24
CA HIS A 78 -10.69 5.14 -12.13
C HIS A 78 -9.91 5.11 -10.81
N PHE A 79 -8.68 5.61 -10.80
CA PHE A 79 -7.81 5.65 -9.63
C PHE A 79 -7.90 7.03 -8.98
N ASP A 80 -7.92 7.05 -7.66
CA ASP A 80 -7.93 8.26 -6.85
C ASP A 80 -6.49 8.69 -6.55
N PHE A 81 -6.06 9.80 -7.16
CA PHE A 81 -4.74 10.41 -6.92
C PHE A 81 -4.82 11.59 -5.93
N SER A 82 -5.95 11.82 -5.26
CA SER A 82 -6.16 13.03 -4.44
C SER A 82 -5.20 13.17 -3.26
N GLU A 83 -4.58 12.08 -2.82
CA GLU A 83 -3.61 12.05 -1.72
C GLU A 83 -2.15 12.11 -2.21
N VAL A 84 -1.91 12.28 -3.51
CA VAL A 84 -0.56 12.54 -4.03
C VAL A 84 -0.33 14.05 -4.12
N GLU A 85 0.56 14.57 -3.27
CA GLU A 85 0.77 16.02 -3.12
C GLU A 85 1.55 16.65 -4.27
N ASN A 86 2.56 15.94 -4.80
CA ASN A 86 3.50 16.48 -5.77
C ASN A 86 3.26 15.89 -7.16
N ASP A 87 3.15 16.74 -8.18
CA ASP A 87 3.04 16.28 -9.58
C ASP A 87 4.32 15.58 -10.02
N GLU A 88 5.47 16.24 -9.84
CA GLU A 88 6.80 15.69 -10.06
C GLU A 88 7.17 14.67 -8.98
N ASP A 89 8.11 13.78 -9.29
CA ASP A 89 8.61 12.80 -8.32
C ASP A 89 9.58 13.43 -7.32
N ALA A 90 9.04 13.87 -6.18
CA ALA A 90 9.82 14.49 -5.11
C ALA A 90 10.79 13.53 -4.39
N PHE A 91 10.65 12.22 -4.57
CA PHE A 91 11.50 11.21 -3.91
C PHE A 91 12.66 10.75 -4.78
N TYR A 92 12.55 10.88 -6.10
CA TYR A 92 13.54 10.32 -6.99
C TYR A 92 14.76 11.22 -7.15
N THR A 93 15.93 10.66 -6.87
CA THR A 93 17.24 11.24 -7.17
C THR A 93 18.16 10.18 -7.76
N GLN A 94 19.02 10.58 -8.70
CA GLN A 94 20.00 9.65 -9.29
C GLN A 94 21.20 9.40 -8.36
N ASP A 95 21.43 10.30 -7.40
CA ASP A 95 22.67 10.33 -6.61
C ASP A 95 22.57 9.56 -5.28
N GLU A 96 21.35 9.22 -4.86
CA GLU A 96 21.09 8.61 -3.57
C GLU A 96 20.03 7.52 -3.67
N ARG A 97 20.23 6.44 -2.92
CA ARG A 97 19.25 5.38 -2.70
C ARG A 97 18.62 5.59 -1.33
N GLU A 98 17.30 5.43 -1.22
CA GLU A 98 16.61 5.47 0.08
C GLU A 98 17.29 4.52 1.08
N PRO A 99 17.87 4.97 2.20
CA PRO A 99 18.42 4.11 3.24
C PRO A 99 17.39 3.12 3.81
N ASP A 100 17.85 1.97 4.28
CA ASP A 100 16.96 0.93 4.83
C ASP A 100 16.17 1.47 6.03
N GLU A 101 16.79 2.29 6.88
CA GLU A 101 16.18 2.92 8.04
C GLU A 101 15.03 3.85 7.64
N LEU A 102 15.21 4.67 6.61
CA LEU A 102 14.18 5.59 6.12
C LEU A 102 13.02 4.83 5.46
N CYS A 103 13.31 3.72 4.77
CA CYS A 103 12.28 2.83 4.23
C CYS A 103 11.47 2.16 5.36
N CYS A 104 12.12 1.75 6.46
CA CYS A 104 11.45 1.22 7.65
C CYS A 104 10.55 2.28 8.32
N GLU A 105 11.05 3.50 8.54
CA GLU A 105 10.26 4.61 9.10
C GLU A 105 9.01 4.90 8.26
N ARG A 106 9.17 4.96 6.93
CA ARG A 106 8.05 5.12 5.99
C ARG A 106 7.06 3.97 6.04
N ALA A 107 7.53 2.74 6.22
CA ALA A 107 6.69 1.57 6.37
C ALA A 107 5.83 1.62 7.65
N VAL A 108 6.39 2.14 8.76
CA VAL A 108 5.65 2.37 10.01
C VAL A 108 4.56 3.43 9.80
N LEU A 109 4.88 4.57 9.19
CA LEU A 109 3.89 5.62 8.89
C LEU A 109 2.75 5.10 8.01
N PHE A 110 3.07 4.26 7.03
CA PHE A 110 2.07 3.64 6.17
C PHE A 110 1.12 2.72 6.95
N LEU A 111 1.65 1.96 7.92
CA LEU A 111 0.84 1.07 8.75
C LEU A 111 -0.01 1.82 9.77
N GLU A 112 0.52 2.90 10.35
CA GLU A 112 -0.29 3.80 11.19
C GLU A 112 -1.45 4.40 10.41
N TRP A 113 -1.23 4.77 9.14
CA TRP A 113 -2.27 5.25 8.25
C TRP A 113 -3.28 4.14 7.94
N LEU A 114 -2.83 2.92 7.62
CA LEU A 114 -3.70 1.76 7.40
C LEU A 114 -4.57 1.44 8.62
N ASN A 115 -3.99 1.50 9.83
CA ASN A 115 -4.70 1.20 11.08
C ASN A 115 -5.80 2.22 11.42
N LYS A 116 -5.77 3.42 10.82
CA LYS A 116 -6.80 4.46 10.99
C LYS A 116 -7.93 4.36 9.96
N ARG A 117 -7.83 3.43 9.01
CA ARG A 117 -8.81 3.27 7.93
C ARG A 117 -10.11 2.61 8.44
N PRO A 118 -11.29 3.10 8.03
CA PRO A 118 -12.57 2.47 8.38
C PRO A 118 -12.87 1.20 7.58
N GLU A 119 -12.11 0.91 6.51
CA GLU A 119 -12.31 -0.26 5.65
C GLU A 119 -11.89 -1.57 6.31
N LYS A 120 -12.67 -2.64 6.06
CA LYS A 120 -12.44 -3.96 6.68
C LYS A 120 -11.56 -4.86 5.84
N CYS A 121 -11.67 -4.77 4.52
CA CYS A 121 -10.87 -5.54 3.58
C CYS A 121 -10.10 -4.60 2.65
N ILE A 122 -8.80 -4.45 2.92
CA ILE A 122 -7.92 -3.56 2.17
C ILE A 122 -6.93 -4.39 1.36
N ALA A 123 -6.76 -4.10 0.08
CA ALA A 123 -5.62 -4.59 -0.69
C ALA A 123 -4.52 -3.54 -0.75
N VAL A 124 -3.25 -3.94 -0.71
CA VAL A 124 -2.09 -3.07 -0.93
C VAL A 124 -1.26 -3.63 -2.07
N VAL A 125 -1.16 -2.89 -3.18
CA VAL A 125 -0.35 -3.27 -4.35
C VAL A 125 0.96 -2.48 -4.31
N THR A 126 2.04 -3.18 -3.99
CA THR A 126 3.35 -2.58 -3.65
C THR A 126 4.51 -3.46 -4.15
N HIS A 127 5.73 -3.25 -3.65
CA HIS A 127 6.97 -3.72 -4.24
C HIS A 127 7.79 -4.58 -3.28
N SER A 128 8.76 -5.31 -3.85
CA SER A 128 9.56 -6.28 -3.12
C SER A 128 10.36 -5.71 -1.95
N SER A 129 11.09 -4.60 -2.15
CA SER A 129 11.95 -4.05 -1.11
C SER A 129 11.10 -3.41 -0.03
N PHE A 130 10.09 -2.62 -0.41
CA PHE A 130 9.15 -2.06 0.57
C PHE A 130 8.54 -3.14 1.48
N LEU A 131 8.05 -4.26 0.93
CA LEU A 131 7.50 -5.35 1.73
C LEU A 131 8.52 -6.00 2.66
N ARG A 132 9.77 -6.13 2.23
CA ARG A 132 10.84 -6.63 3.09
C ARG A 132 10.99 -5.75 4.34
N HIS A 133 11.04 -4.42 4.18
CA HIS A 133 11.19 -3.49 5.29
C HIS A 133 9.90 -3.43 6.15
N LEU A 134 8.73 -3.42 5.52
CA LEU A 134 7.43 -3.49 6.19
C LEU A 134 7.35 -4.72 7.11
N PHE A 135 7.79 -5.89 6.66
CA PHE A 135 7.78 -7.11 7.47
C PHE A 135 9.01 -7.29 8.38
N MET A 136 10.03 -6.41 8.28
CA MET A 136 11.13 -6.37 9.24
C MET A 136 10.71 -5.67 10.53
N GLU A 137 9.95 -4.59 10.42
CA GLU A 137 9.40 -3.84 11.57
C GLU A 137 8.32 -4.64 12.33
N PHE A 138 7.82 -5.72 11.72
CA PHE A 138 6.77 -6.56 12.28
C PHE A 138 7.24 -7.98 12.53
N GLY A 139 6.57 -8.62 13.47
CA GLY A 139 6.72 -10.03 13.73
C GLY A 139 7.52 -10.37 14.98
N ASP A 140 8.10 -9.40 15.71
CA ASP A 140 8.78 -9.71 16.98
C ASP A 140 7.87 -10.45 17.97
N ASN A 141 6.59 -10.07 18.00
CA ASN A 141 5.54 -10.70 18.80
C ASN A 141 4.75 -11.81 18.09
N THR A 142 5.23 -12.32 16.95
CA THR A 142 4.58 -13.44 16.21
C THR A 142 5.36 -14.74 16.36
N SER A 143 4.73 -15.88 16.07
CA SER A 143 5.41 -17.18 16.10
C SER A 143 6.57 -17.22 15.10
N ALA A 144 7.61 -18.03 15.36
CA ALA A 144 8.72 -18.18 14.41
C ALA A 144 8.24 -18.59 13.01
N GLU A 145 7.22 -19.43 12.92
CA GLU A 145 6.61 -19.84 11.67
C GLU A 145 5.94 -18.68 10.91
N ASP A 146 5.24 -17.80 11.63
CA ASP A 146 4.61 -16.62 11.03
C ASP A 146 5.66 -15.59 10.59
N LYS A 147 6.74 -15.42 11.38
CA LYS A 147 7.89 -14.59 10.98
C LYS A 147 8.48 -15.09 9.67
N ASP A 148 8.71 -16.39 9.53
CA ASP A 148 9.26 -16.99 8.31
C ASP A 148 8.33 -16.79 7.11
N LYS A 149 7.02 -16.96 7.29
CA LYS A 149 6.02 -16.72 6.24
C LYS A 149 5.98 -15.25 5.80
N LEU A 150 6.05 -14.31 6.73
CA LEU A 150 6.05 -12.87 6.44
C LEU A 150 7.34 -12.44 5.74
N LYS A 151 8.50 -12.90 6.26
CA LYS A 151 9.83 -12.48 5.79
C LYS A 151 10.30 -13.18 4.52
N ARG A 152 9.66 -14.29 4.10
CA ARG A 152 10.03 -14.92 2.81
C ARG A 152 9.79 -13.97 1.65
N VAL A 153 10.68 -13.99 0.67
CA VAL A 153 10.52 -13.21 -0.57
C VAL A 153 9.22 -13.61 -1.28
N ALA A 154 8.41 -12.62 -1.65
CA ALA A 154 7.19 -12.84 -2.42
C ALA A 154 7.51 -13.06 -3.90
N ALA A 155 6.79 -13.98 -4.55
CA ALA A 155 6.76 -14.09 -6.00
C ALA A 155 6.00 -12.90 -6.61
N ASN A 156 6.25 -12.61 -7.89
CA ASN A 156 5.53 -11.55 -8.59
C ASN A 156 4.04 -11.92 -8.71
N CYS A 157 3.17 -10.94 -8.47
CA CYS A 157 1.71 -11.11 -8.38
C CYS A 157 1.25 -12.05 -7.26
N GLU A 158 2.09 -12.32 -6.26
CA GLU A 158 1.70 -13.09 -5.08
C GLU A 158 0.80 -12.25 -4.17
N LEU A 159 -0.37 -12.79 -3.81
CA LEU A 159 -1.29 -12.24 -2.82
C LEU A 159 -1.01 -12.89 -1.45
N ARG A 160 -0.74 -12.07 -0.43
CA ARG A 160 -0.61 -12.49 0.96
C ARG A 160 -1.67 -11.83 1.82
N SER A 161 -2.29 -12.60 2.70
CA SER A 161 -3.26 -12.07 3.65
C SER A 161 -2.60 -11.90 5.01
N VAL A 162 -2.73 -10.73 5.60
CA VAL A 162 -2.27 -10.38 6.95
C VAL A 162 -3.43 -9.74 7.69
N VAL A 163 -3.63 -10.10 8.95
CA VAL A 163 -4.61 -9.45 9.82
C VAL A 163 -3.86 -8.42 10.65
N MET A 164 -4.32 -7.17 10.64
CA MET A 164 -3.75 -6.13 11.48
C MET A 164 -4.53 -6.06 12.79
N CYS A 165 -3.90 -6.48 13.89
CA CYS A 165 -4.50 -6.42 15.22
C CYS A 165 -3.93 -5.23 15.99
N SER A 166 -4.75 -4.21 16.23
CA SER A 166 -4.40 -3.10 17.12
C SER A 166 -4.48 -3.56 18.58
N HIS A 167 -3.36 -4.04 19.12
CA HIS A 167 -3.25 -4.24 20.56
C HIS A 167 -3.09 -2.85 21.17
N GLY A 168 -4.13 -2.31 21.81
CA GLY A 168 -4.07 -1.00 22.45
C GLY A 168 -3.01 -0.97 23.54
N VAL A 169 -1.78 -0.57 23.20
CA VAL A 169 -0.75 -0.24 24.18
C VAL A 169 -1.09 1.15 24.68
N LYS A 170 -1.70 1.22 25.87
CA LYS A 170 -2.09 2.50 26.50
C LYS A 170 -0.91 3.45 26.75
N ASP A 171 0.34 2.96 26.68
CA ASP A 171 1.56 3.69 27.00
C ASP A 171 2.72 3.39 26.00
N GLY A 172 2.45 3.40 24.70
CA GLY A 172 3.52 3.32 23.69
C GLY A 172 4.35 4.60 23.68
N ALA A 173 5.67 4.50 23.87
CA ALA A 173 6.56 5.66 23.77
C ALA A 173 6.40 6.31 22.38
N PRO A 174 6.32 7.66 22.29
CA PRO A 174 6.21 8.33 21.00
C PRO A 174 7.44 7.99 20.16
N LEU A 175 7.22 7.42 18.97
CA LEU A 175 8.25 7.21 17.97
C LEU A 175 8.88 8.58 17.64
N SER A 176 10.20 8.66 17.70
CA SER A 176 10.93 9.91 17.51
C SER A 176 10.68 10.44 16.09
N LYS A 177 10.05 11.62 16.00
CA LYS A 177 9.90 12.35 14.75
C LYS A 177 11.28 12.71 14.20
N SER A 178 11.69 12.04 13.14
CA SER A 178 12.83 12.46 12.32
C SER A 178 12.44 12.37 10.85
N MET A 179 11.71 13.37 10.35
CA MET A 179 11.83 13.93 8.99
C MET A 179 10.83 15.08 8.81
N SER A 180 11.34 16.21 8.33
CA SER A 180 10.61 17.46 8.10
C SER A 180 9.73 17.46 6.83
N ALA A 181 9.73 16.40 6.04
CA ALA A 181 8.93 16.31 4.81
C ALA A 181 7.50 15.80 5.02
N TYR A 182 7.21 15.11 6.13
CA TYR A 182 5.90 14.51 6.42
C TYR A 182 5.16 15.15 7.59
N ALA A 183 5.70 16.23 8.15
CA ALA A 183 5.21 16.86 9.36
C ALA A 183 4.09 17.89 9.08
N ASN A 184 2.93 17.44 8.61
CA ASN A 184 1.70 18.26 8.69
C ASN A 184 0.44 17.38 8.68
N THR A 185 0.25 16.59 9.73
CA THR A 185 -1.08 16.05 10.07
C THR A 185 -1.44 16.50 11.49
N PRO A 186 -2.58 17.18 11.71
CA PRO A 186 -3.00 17.54 13.05
C PRO A 186 -3.34 16.28 13.85
N SER A 187 -2.78 16.20 15.06
CA SER A 187 -3.06 15.14 16.03
C SER A 187 -4.48 15.32 16.57
N SER A 188 -5.41 14.46 16.16
CA SER A 188 -6.72 14.32 16.81
C SER A 188 -6.82 12.95 17.47
N THR A 189 -6.97 12.94 18.79
CA THR A 189 -7.33 11.76 19.59
C THR A 189 -8.75 11.34 19.22
N ILE A 190 -8.93 10.08 18.79
CA ILE A 190 -10.26 9.47 18.57
C ILE A 190 -10.42 8.29 19.52
N ASP A 191 -11.58 8.24 20.15
CA ASP A 191 -12.10 7.16 21.00
C ASP A 191 -12.29 5.88 20.17
N MET A 192 -11.56 4.82 20.51
CA MET A 192 -11.62 3.53 19.82
C MET A 192 -12.79 2.71 20.36
N GLY A 193 -13.97 2.91 19.79
CA GLY A 193 -15.04 1.92 19.83
C GLY A 193 -14.68 0.68 19.01
N ASP A 194 -15.25 -0.47 19.40
CA ASP A 194 -15.04 -1.83 18.87
C ASP A 194 -15.29 -1.93 17.34
N LEU A 195 -14.30 -1.50 16.56
CA LEU A 195 -14.22 -1.67 15.11
C LEU A 195 -13.39 -2.95 14.88
N GLY A 196 -14.04 -4.01 14.41
CA GLY A 196 -13.38 -5.29 14.16
C GLY A 196 -12.11 -5.17 13.29
N GLU A 197 -11.15 -6.04 13.55
CA GLU A 197 -9.78 -5.99 13.00
C GLU A 197 -9.76 -6.02 11.46
N PRO A 198 -9.08 -5.09 10.77
CA PRO A 198 -9.01 -5.09 9.31
C PRO A 198 -8.11 -6.21 8.78
N ILE A 199 -8.56 -6.82 7.68
CA ILE A 199 -7.77 -7.79 6.90
C ILE A 199 -7.09 -7.05 5.76
N VAL A 200 -5.76 -7.07 5.76
CA VAL A 200 -4.91 -6.46 4.74
C VAL A 200 -4.33 -7.53 3.83
N HIS A 201 -4.62 -7.40 2.54
CA HIS A 201 -4.06 -8.27 1.52
C HIS A 201 -2.98 -7.56 0.74
N VAL A 202 -1.76 -8.05 0.82
CA VAL A 202 -0.61 -7.50 0.12
C VAL A 202 -0.42 -8.20 -1.23
N VAL A 203 -0.33 -7.43 -2.31
CA VAL A 203 0.03 -7.90 -3.65
C VAL A 203 1.40 -7.34 -4.01
N LYS A 204 2.34 -8.24 -4.30
CA LYS A 204 3.69 -7.86 -4.72
C LYS A 204 3.77 -7.68 -6.24
N LYS A 205 4.27 -6.53 -6.67
CA LYS A 205 4.79 -6.28 -8.02
C LYS A 205 6.31 -6.41 -8.03
#